data_AF-A0A832XX73-F1
#
_entry.id   AF-A0A832XX73-F1
#
_cell.length_a   1.000
_cell.length_b   1.000
_cell.length_c   1.000
_cell.angle_alpha   90.00
_cell.angle_beta   90.00
_cell.angle_gamma   90.00
#
_symmetry.space_group_name_H-M   'P 1'
#
loop_
_entity.id
_entity.type
_entity.pdbx_description
1 polymer ?
#
loop_
_entity_poly.entity_id
_entity_poly.type
_entity_poly.pdbx_seq_one_letter_code
_entity_poly.pdbx_strand_id
1 'polypeptide(L)'
;SEKQVIDAVLESLASEDKRFWRRADEYWNARGGSYTDGGAFLFDVRPTDNGGSELVMTNKFGDVVDTHPNGDCKLMPAADESPLELAKMDSNLAHFAVLEALPHMDWSEALATLEAIEANSANAGREWVWDLLTRLLDRRYDTGGLRRSLWLDFVEAALTRTLASATHEPCDGFVGQRTLGHRPEPASDSQRIVIDARPYPQEGTESLALEMVSLNHAGWKRFVLLHCRGHRFIGNGFGPDTSDVRIDVFGAIGDYLGSGSDGMKVHMHGNAQDQVAQIHKSGELVVHGDVGQCYGYGAKGGRLFVQGNAAGRPMINAVGSPKLVINGTALDYLAESFMAGDPLDGGGFVIINGMRFDERGEPEALETPYPGGNLFSLASGGAIYVRDPHERLSDSQLNGGAFTDMTEEDWAVVEPMLRRNEEHFGIPLQRLLTVEGELMSPAEVYRKIIPVKSKTLHAEAAWAGHHD
;
A
#
# COMPACT_ATOMS: atom_id res chain seq x y z
N SER A 1 -11.99 8.06 6.61
CA SER A 1 -11.20 8.93 5.73
C SER A 1 -12.01 9.31 4.50
N GLU A 2 -11.67 10.45 3.92
CA GLU A 2 -12.29 11.08 2.75
C GLU A 2 -12.25 10.18 1.53
N LYS A 3 -11.15 9.43 1.34
CA LYS A 3 -11.00 8.48 0.23
C LYS A 3 -12.11 7.42 0.21
N GLN A 4 -12.44 6.82 1.35
CA GLN A 4 -13.51 5.79 1.37
C GLN A 4 -14.86 6.35 0.94
N VAL A 5 -15.12 7.61 1.26
CA VAL A 5 -16.34 8.29 0.83
C VAL A 5 -16.32 8.46 -0.68
N ILE A 6 -15.17 8.84 -1.26
CA ILE A 6 -14.98 8.91 -2.72
C ILE A 6 -15.20 7.54 -3.36
N ASP A 7 -14.55 6.49 -2.86
CA ASP A 7 -14.67 5.12 -3.39
C ASP A 7 -16.13 4.63 -3.31
N ALA A 8 -16.83 4.90 -2.20
CA ALA A 8 -18.24 4.55 -2.04
C ALA A 8 -19.16 5.33 -2.98
N VAL A 9 -18.87 6.61 -3.24
CA VAL A 9 -19.61 7.43 -4.22
C VAL A 9 -19.40 6.88 -5.63
N LEU A 10 -18.16 6.56 -6.01
CA LEU A 10 -17.86 5.97 -7.32
C LEU A 10 -18.51 4.59 -7.49
N GLU A 11 -18.50 3.77 -6.45
CA GLU A 11 -19.21 2.48 -6.45
C GLU A 11 -20.72 2.67 -6.66
N SER A 12 -21.32 3.64 -5.97
CA SER A 12 -22.73 4.00 -6.14
C SER A 12 -23.03 4.47 -7.57
N LEU A 13 -22.23 5.40 -8.10
CA LEU A 13 -22.40 5.93 -9.46
C LEU A 13 -22.27 4.85 -10.53
N ALA A 14 -21.25 3.99 -10.44
CA ALA A 14 -21.03 2.89 -11.40
C ALA A 14 -22.15 1.83 -11.37
N SER A 15 -22.85 1.71 -10.23
CA SER A 15 -24.00 0.81 -10.10
C SER A 15 -25.24 1.32 -10.85
N GLU A 16 -25.39 2.66 -10.95
CA GLU A 16 -26.53 3.32 -11.56
C GLU A 16 -26.29 3.69 -13.03
N ASP A 17 -25.05 4.04 -13.39
CA ASP A 17 -24.68 4.56 -14.72
C ASP A 17 -23.34 3.99 -15.19
N LYS A 18 -23.39 3.28 -16.33
CA LYS A 18 -22.24 2.57 -16.94
C LYS A 18 -21.17 3.48 -17.53
N ARG A 19 -21.40 4.80 -17.55
CA ARG A 19 -20.35 5.78 -17.89
C ARG A 19 -19.32 5.95 -16.77
N PHE A 20 -19.68 5.58 -15.54
CA PHE A 20 -18.77 5.62 -14.39
C PHE A 20 -18.27 4.21 -14.05
N TRP A 21 -17.08 4.13 -13.46
CA TRP A 21 -16.51 2.91 -12.91
C TRP A 21 -16.04 3.15 -11.47
N ARG A 22 -15.72 2.08 -10.74
CA ARG A 22 -15.62 2.11 -9.27
C ARG A 22 -14.30 2.70 -8.74
N ARG A 23 -13.40 3.13 -9.62
CA ARG A 23 -12.02 3.50 -9.27
C ARG A 23 -11.65 4.85 -9.89
N ALA A 24 -11.25 5.82 -9.07
CA ALA A 24 -10.71 7.07 -9.59
C ALA A 24 -9.36 6.84 -10.29
N ASP A 25 -9.05 7.70 -11.27
CA ASP A 25 -7.73 7.76 -11.90
C ASP A 25 -6.65 8.20 -10.91
N GLU A 26 -6.94 9.24 -10.15
CA GLU A 26 -6.04 9.81 -9.16
C GLU A 26 -6.75 10.15 -7.86
N TYR A 27 -5.98 10.13 -6.78
CA TYR A 27 -6.43 10.60 -5.46
C TYR A 27 -5.44 11.65 -4.98
N TRP A 28 -5.95 12.83 -4.62
CA TRP A 28 -5.13 13.89 -4.05
C TRP A 28 -5.27 13.92 -2.53
N ASN A 29 -4.14 13.84 -1.84
CA ASN A 29 -4.11 13.96 -0.39
C ASN A 29 -3.82 15.41 0.01
N ALA A 30 -4.87 16.23 0.09
CA ALA A 30 -4.78 17.62 0.52
C ALA A 30 -4.59 17.72 2.04
N ARG A 31 -3.46 18.26 2.54
CA ARG A 31 -3.29 18.55 3.97
C ARG A 31 -2.65 19.92 4.20
N GLY A 32 -3.27 20.70 5.10
CA GLY A 32 -2.89 22.08 5.39
C GLY A 32 -1.48 22.19 5.96
N GLY A 33 -0.74 23.22 5.53
CA GLY A 33 0.63 23.50 5.97
C GLY A 33 1.73 23.18 4.94
N SER A 34 1.43 22.40 3.90
CA SER A 34 2.42 22.12 2.85
C SER A 34 2.74 23.37 2.01
N TYR A 35 4.03 23.56 1.71
CA TYR A 35 4.51 24.55 0.73
C TYR A 35 4.39 24.05 -0.72
N THR A 36 3.96 22.80 -0.95
CA THR A 36 3.49 22.30 -2.26
C THR A 36 2.04 22.74 -2.52
N ASP A 37 1.34 22.24 -3.55
CA ASP A 37 -0.07 22.59 -3.83
C ASP A 37 -1.01 22.39 -2.63
N GLY A 38 -0.61 21.55 -1.66
CA GLY A 38 -1.38 21.24 -0.46
C GLY A 38 -2.76 20.64 -0.75
N GLY A 39 -2.99 20.16 -1.98
CA GLY A 39 -4.26 19.69 -2.51
C GLY A 39 -5.39 20.72 -2.49
N ALA A 40 -5.05 22.00 -2.54
CA ALA A 40 -6.04 23.06 -2.70
C ALA A 40 -6.21 23.38 -4.19
N PHE A 41 -7.44 23.20 -4.68
CA PHE A 41 -7.80 23.41 -6.08
C PHE A 41 -8.90 24.44 -6.23
N LEU A 42 -8.80 25.24 -7.28
CA LEU A 42 -9.90 26.06 -7.79
C LEU A 42 -10.39 25.42 -9.07
N PHE A 43 -11.70 25.21 -9.17
CA PHE A 43 -12.35 24.71 -10.37
C PHE A 43 -13.29 25.78 -10.92
N ASP A 44 -13.28 25.93 -12.24
CA ASP A 44 -14.12 26.85 -12.99
C ASP A 44 -14.68 26.13 -14.22
N VAL A 45 -15.91 26.45 -14.60
CA VAL A 45 -16.53 25.89 -15.81
C VAL A 45 -16.66 27.01 -16.83
N ARG A 46 -15.75 27.00 -17.81
CA ARG A 46 -15.65 28.08 -18.80
C ARG A 46 -16.38 27.72 -20.08
N PRO A 47 -17.14 28.65 -20.69
CA PRO A 47 -17.72 28.42 -22.00
C PRO A 47 -16.62 28.28 -23.05
N THR A 48 -16.77 27.34 -23.97
CA THR A 48 -15.87 27.17 -25.11
C THR A 48 -16.43 27.89 -26.34
N ASP A 49 -15.56 28.27 -27.29
CA ASP A 49 -15.95 28.98 -28.52
C ASP A 49 -17.00 28.22 -29.37
N ASN A 50 -17.07 26.89 -29.20
CA ASN A 50 -18.03 26.02 -29.88
C ASN A 50 -19.38 25.90 -29.16
N GLY A 51 -19.62 26.74 -28.14
CA GLY A 51 -20.85 26.72 -27.33
C GLY A 51 -20.90 25.60 -26.28
N GLY A 52 -19.77 24.94 -26.02
CA GLY A 52 -19.63 23.94 -24.97
C GLY A 52 -19.21 24.55 -23.63
N SER A 53 -18.82 23.70 -22.69
CA SER A 53 -18.21 24.12 -21.43
C SER A 53 -17.04 23.21 -21.09
N GLU A 54 -15.99 23.77 -20.51
CA GLU A 54 -14.76 23.08 -20.14
C GLU A 54 -14.50 23.27 -18.65
N LEU A 55 -14.14 22.18 -17.97
CA LEU A 55 -13.69 22.22 -16.58
C LEU A 55 -12.22 22.63 -16.58
N VAL A 56 -11.92 23.80 -16.02
CA VAL A 56 -10.55 24.26 -15.79
C VAL A 56 -10.26 24.14 -14.30
N MET A 57 -9.20 23.41 -13.97
CA MET A 57 -8.74 23.26 -12.60
C MET A 57 -7.34 23.85 -12.46
N THR A 58 -7.12 24.63 -11.40
CA THR A 58 -5.79 25.12 -11.02
C THR A 58 -5.47 24.77 -9.58
N ASN A 59 -4.20 24.52 -9.28
CA ASN A 59 -3.73 24.44 -7.90
C ASN A 59 -3.75 25.83 -7.23
N LYS A 60 -3.42 25.90 -5.94
CA LYS A 60 -3.38 27.18 -5.19
C LYS A 60 -2.34 28.19 -5.68
N PHE A 61 -1.39 27.77 -6.52
CA PHE A 61 -0.38 28.63 -7.14
C PHE A 61 -0.80 29.14 -8.53
N GLY A 62 -1.94 28.66 -9.04
CA GLY A 62 -2.44 29.02 -10.37
C GLY A 62 -1.94 28.12 -11.49
N ASP A 63 -1.16 27.07 -11.19
CA ASP A 63 -0.76 26.09 -12.20
C ASP A 63 -1.97 25.26 -12.60
N VAL A 64 -2.15 25.05 -13.90
CA VAL A 64 -3.23 24.22 -14.45
C VAL A 64 -2.98 22.77 -14.07
N VAL A 65 -4.02 22.13 -13.53
CA VAL A 65 -4.03 20.70 -13.24
C VAL A 65 -4.71 19.99 -14.40
N ASP A 66 -4.07 18.93 -14.89
CA ASP A 66 -4.65 18.11 -15.94
C ASP A 66 -5.93 17.41 -15.42
N THR A 67 -7.03 17.61 -16.13
CA THR A 67 -8.33 16.98 -15.84
C THR A 67 -8.75 15.99 -16.93
N HIS A 68 -7.85 15.70 -17.87
CA HIS A 68 -8.02 14.80 -18.98
C HIS A 68 -6.93 13.72 -18.97
N PRO A 69 -6.91 12.85 -17.95
CA PRO A 69 -5.88 11.81 -17.85
C PRO A 69 -5.85 10.97 -19.13
N ASN A 70 -4.74 10.31 -19.46
CA ASN A 70 -4.60 9.55 -20.72
C ASN A 70 -5.24 8.15 -20.71
N GLY A 71 -5.65 7.66 -21.89
CA GLY A 71 -6.14 6.29 -22.09
C GLY A 71 -7.61 6.18 -22.52
N ASP A 72 -7.92 5.19 -23.33
CA ASP A 72 -9.25 4.91 -23.86
C ASP A 72 -10.16 4.31 -22.78
N CYS A 73 -11.38 4.83 -22.68
CA CYS A 73 -12.44 4.32 -21.80
C CYS A 73 -13.65 3.77 -22.57
N LYS A 74 -13.58 3.71 -23.91
CA LYS A 74 -14.66 3.20 -24.76
C LYS A 74 -14.56 1.68 -24.85
N LEU A 75 -15.37 1.02 -24.04
CA LEU A 75 -15.44 -0.44 -24.03
C LEU A 75 -15.93 -1.01 -25.35
N MET A 76 -15.27 -2.08 -25.76
CA MET A 76 -15.66 -2.98 -26.84
C MET A 76 -16.05 -4.34 -26.24
N PRO A 77 -16.94 -5.11 -26.89
CA PRO A 77 -17.15 -6.51 -26.51
C PRO A 77 -15.82 -7.28 -26.52
N ALA A 78 -15.67 -8.25 -25.63
CA ALA A 78 -14.51 -9.13 -25.63
C ALA A 78 -14.41 -9.88 -26.97
N ALA A 79 -13.18 -10.10 -27.45
CA ALA A 79 -12.90 -10.96 -28.59
C ALA A 79 -13.26 -12.42 -28.29
N ASP A 80 -13.50 -13.21 -29.32
CA ASP A 80 -13.82 -14.64 -29.17
C ASP A 80 -12.67 -15.44 -28.52
N GLU A 81 -11.42 -15.02 -28.74
CA GLU A 81 -10.21 -15.66 -28.20
C GLU A 81 -9.24 -14.61 -27.65
N SER A 82 -8.54 -14.95 -26.56
CA SER A 82 -7.43 -14.14 -26.07
C SER A 82 -6.25 -14.22 -27.03
N PRO A 83 -5.51 -13.12 -27.26
CA PRO A 83 -4.25 -13.16 -27.99
C PRO A 83 -3.14 -13.95 -27.27
N LEU A 84 -3.36 -14.38 -26.01
CA LEU A 84 -2.38 -15.10 -25.19
C LEU A 84 -2.78 -16.54 -24.91
N GLU A 85 -1.83 -17.45 -25.10
CA GLU A 85 -1.96 -18.89 -24.81
C GLU A 85 -1.57 -19.22 -23.36
N LEU A 86 -2.44 -18.86 -22.41
CA LEU A 86 -2.15 -18.90 -20.96
C LEU A 86 -2.14 -20.31 -20.35
N ALA A 87 -2.82 -21.27 -20.95
CA ALA A 87 -3.10 -22.58 -20.34
C ALA A 87 -1.85 -23.42 -19.99
N LYS A 88 -0.70 -23.11 -20.60
CA LYS A 88 0.58 -23.83 -20.39
C LYS A 88 1.59 -23.04 -19.57
N MET A 89 1.23 -21.86 -19.10
CA MET A 89 2.14 -20.96 -18.38
C MET A 89 1.92 -21.10 -16.87
N ASP A 90 3.01 -21.14 -16.10
CA ASP A 90 2.89 -20.85 -14.67
C ASP A 90 2.45 -19.39 -14.46
N SER A 91 2.04 -19.05 -13.23
CA SER A 91 1.48 -17.72 -12.97
C SER A 91 2.52 -16.62 -13.23
N ASN A 92 3.82 -16.87 -13.03
CA ASN A 92 4.89 -15.89 -13.26
C ASN A 92 5.09 -15.60 -14.73
N LEU A 93 5.21 -16.64 -15.55
CA LEU A 93 5.33 -16.49 -17.00
C LEU A 93 4.08 -15.85 -17.60
N ALA A 94 2.89 -16.24 -17.13
CA ALA A 94 1.64 -15.62 -17.54
C ALA A 94 1.58 -14.13 -17.21
N HIS A 95 2.04 -13.74 -16.01
CA HIS A 95 2.12 -12.33 -15.62
C HIS A 95 3.01 -11.54 -16.57
N PHE A 96 4.22 -12.03 -16.88
CA PHE A 96 5.12 -11.38 -17.84
C PHE A 96 4.51 -11.29 -19.24
N ALA A 97 3.90 -12.37 -19.74
CA ALA A 97 3.27 -12.38 -21.05
C ALA A 97 2.12 -11.36 -21.15
N VAL A 98 1.30 -11.23 -20.09
CA VAL A 98 0.26 -10.20 -20.02
C VAL A 98 0.88 -8.81 -20.04
N LEU A 99 1.92 -8.54 -19.25
CA LEU A 99 2.54 -7.20 -19.20
C LEU A 99 3.22 -6.82 -20.51
N GLU A 100 3.78 -7.78 -21.25
CA GLU A 100 4.40 -7.54 -22.54
C GLU A 100 3.36 -7.24 -23.63
N ALA A 101 2.22 -7.93 -23.61
CA ALA A 101 1.21 -7.79 -24.65
C ALA A 101 0.18 -6.68 -24.39
N LEU A 102 -0.16 -6.40 -23.13
CA LEU A 102 -1.21 -5.44 -22.75
C LEU A 102 -1.04 -4.04 -23.37
N PRO A 103 0.17 -3.45 -23.48
CA PRO A 103 0.34 -2.14 -24.09
C PRO A 103 -0.07 -2.07 -25.57
N HIS A 104 -0.19 -3.23 -26.21
CA HIS A 104 -0.53 -3.39 -27.61
C HIS A 104 -1.97 -3.85 -27.83
N MET A 105 -2.72 -4.12 -26.76
CA MET A 105 -4.10 -4.59 -26.85
C MET A 105 -5.11 -3.43 -26.94
N ASP A 106 -6.20 -3.68 -27.64
CA ASP A 106 -7.43 -2.90 -27.46
C ASP A 106 -8.30 -3.46 -26.31
N TRP A 107 -9.44 -2.81 -26.03
CA TRP A 107 -10.37 -3.27 -25.00
C TRP A 107 -10.94 -4.67 -25.26
N SER A 108 -11.15 -5.03 -26.52
CA SER A 108 -11.70 -6.33 -26.91
C SER A 108 -10.73 -7.46 -26.56
N GLU A 109 -9.45 -7.28 -26.89
CA GLU A 109 -8.38 -8.25 -26.60
C GLU A 109 -8.04 -8.31 -25.11
N ALA A 110 -8.03 -7.16 -24.42
CA ALA A 110 -7.73 -7.09 -23.00
C ALA A 110 -8.81 -7.78 -22.14
N LEU A 111 -10.09 -7.59 -22.47
CA LEU A 111 -11.20 -8.27 -21.81
C LEU A 111 -11.19 -9.77 -22.09
N ALA A 112 -10.96 -10.20 -23.34
CA ALA A 112 -10.83 -11.62 -23.69
C ALA A 112 -9.67 -12.29 -22.92
N THR A 113 -8.57 -11.56 -22.69
CA THR A 113 -7.45 -12.03 -21.87
C THR A 113 -7.84 -12.21 -20.40
N LEU A 114 -8.60 -11.28 -19.81
CA LEU A 114 -9.11 -11.46 -18.44
C LEU A 114 -10.07 -12.65 -18.33
N GLU A 115 -10.96 -12.82 -19.30
CA GLU A 115 -11.88 -13.97 -19.35
C GLU A 115 -11.10 -15.30 -19.47
N ALA A 116 -10.05 -15.34 -20.29
CA ALA A 116 -9.17 -16.49 -20.41
C ALA A 116 -8.41 -16.80 -19.10
N ILE A 117 -7.97 -15.77 -18.36
CA ILE A 117 -7.36 -15.93 -17.04
C ILE A 117 -8.36 -16.57 -16.06
N GLU A 118 -9.59 -16.07 -15.97
CA GLU A 118 -10.63 -16.63 -15.09
C GLU A 118 -10.97 -18.07 -15.48
N ALA A 119 -11.16 -18.34 -16.78
CA ALA A 119 -11.49 -19.67 -17.30
C ALA A 119 -10.37 -20.69 -17.04
N ASN A 120 -9.11 -20.25 -17.02
CA ASN A 120 -7.97 -21.13 -16.75
C ASN A 120 -7.96 -21.69 -15.30
N SER A 121 -8.80 -21.18 -14.40
CA SER A 121 -9.05 -21.79 -13.08
C SER A 121 -9.40 -23.28 -13.19
N ALA A 122 -10.11 -23.69 -14.25
CA ALA A 122 -10.49 -25.08 -14.47
C ALA A 122 -9.30 -26.02 -14.73
N ASN A 123 -8.19 -25.49 -15.27
CA ASN A 123 -7.00 -26.27 -15.62
C ASN A 123 -5.87 -26.08 -14.61
N ALA A 124 -5.56 -24.83 -14.26
CA ALA A 124 -4.43 -24.46 -13.40
C ALA A 124 -4.82 -24.25 -11.93
N GLY A 125 -6.12 -24.26 -11.62
CA GLY A 125 -6.66 -24.07 -10.28
C GLY A 125 -6.81 -22.60 -9.86
N ARG A 126 -7.61 -22.39 -8.81
CA ARG A 126 -7.93 -21.05 -8.27
C ARG A 126 -6.69 -20.30 -7.76
N GLU A 127 -5.71 -21.01 -7.19
CA GLU A 127 -4.46 -20.40 -6.69
C GLU A 127 -3.70 -19.69 -7.81
N TRP A 128 -3.62 -20.30 -9.00
CA TRP A 128 -2.94 -19.71 -10.15
C TRP A 128 -3.61 -18.40 -10.59
N VAL A 129 -4.95 -18.38 -10.64
CA VAL A 129 -5.73 -17.19 -11.01
C VAL A 129 -5.58 -16.10 -9.95
N TRP A 130 -5.68 -16.48 -8.67
CA TRP A 130 -5.45 -15.59 -7.53
C TRP A 130 -4.08 -14.92 -7.61
N ASP A 131 -3.01 -15.70 -7.79
CA ASP A 131 -1.63 -15.19 -7.83
C ASP A 131 -1.41 -14.24 -9.01
N LEU A 132 -1.99 -14.53 -10.17
CA LEU A 132 -1.89 -13.69 -11.36
C LEU A 132 -2.68 -12.39 -11.21
N LEU A 133 -3.98 -12.47 -10.91
CA LEU A 133 -4.86 -11.31 -10.82
C LEU A 133 -4.48 -10.38 -9.64
N THR A 134 -4.00 -10.93 -8.52
CA THR A 134 -3.51 -10.10 -7.40
C THR A 134 -2.30 -9.27 -7.81
N ARG A 135 -1.35 -9.84 -8.57
CA ARG A 135 -0.20 -9.06 -9.07
C ARG A 135 -0.59 -8.02 -10.12
N LEU A 136 -1.54 -8.34 -11.00
CA LEU A 136 -2.12 -7.37 -11.93
C LEU A 136 -2.84 -6.23 -11.18
N LEU A 137 -3.46 -6.51 -10.04
CA LEU A 137 -4.10 -5.48 -9.23
C LEU A 137 -3.09 -4.57 -8.52
N ASP A 138 -2.05 -5.16 -7.93
CA ASP A 138 -1.15 -4.47 -6.99
C ASP A 138 0.08 -3.81 -7.65
N ARG A 139 0.58 -4.36 -8.76
CA ARG A 139 1.80 -3.87 -9.40
C ARG A 139 1.52 -2.70 -10.34
N ARG A 140 2.55 -1.89 -10.55
CA ARG A 140 2.55 -0.80 -11.55
C ARG A 140 3.20 -1.31 -12.83
N TYR A 141 2.58 -1.01 -13.96
CA TYR A 141 2.95 -1.47 -15.29
C TYR A 141 2.17 -0.69 -16.36
N ASP A 142 2.68 -0.75 -17.59
CA ASP A 142 2.15 -0.06 -18.74
C ASP A 142 0.85 -0.72 -19.22
N THR A 143 -0.23 0.06 -19.30
CA THR A 143 -1.52 -0.38 -19.86
C THR A 143 -1.71 0.07 -21.31
N GLY A 144 -0.67 0.68 -21.90
CA GLY A 144 -0.67 1.24 -23.25
C GLY A 144 -1.82 2.21 -23.48
N GLY A 145 -2.65 1.91 -24.47
CA GLY A 145 -3.81 2.73 -24.80
C GLY A 145 -4.97 2.64 -23.82
N LEU A 146 -4.99 1.69 -22.90
CA LEU A 146 -6.13 1.44 -22.02
C LEU A 146 -6.14 2.38 -20.80
N ARG A 147 -7.33 2.88 -20.44
CA ARG A 147 -7.55 3.58 -19.18
C ARG A 147 -7.21 2.66 -18.00
N ARG A 148 -6.11 2.96 -17.29
CA ARG A 148 -5.61 2.13 -16.17
C ARG A 148 -6.65 1.91 -15.06
N SER A 149 -7.35 2.97 -14.63
CA SER A 149 -8.34 2.87 -13.55
C SER A 149 -9.49 1.93 -13.89
N LEU A 150 -9.96 1.96 -15.14
CA LEU A 150 -10.98 1.07 -15.68
C LEU A 150 -10.45 -0.36 -15.86
N TRP A 151 -9.21 -0.53 -16.33
CA TRP A 151 -8.57 -1.84 -16.44
C TRP A 151 -8.47 -2.53 -15.07
N LEU A 152 -8.00 -1.80 -14.04
CA LEU A 152 -7.92 -2.31 -12.68
C LEU A 152 -9.30 -2.61 -12.07
N ASP A 153 -10.34 -1.87 -12.48
CA ASP A 153 -11.72 -2.15 -12.09
C ASP A 153 -12.17 -3.55 -12.58
N PHE A 154 -11.82 -3.91 -13.82
CA PHE A 154 -12.08 -5.24 -14.37
C PHE A 154 -11.23 -6.33 -13.72
N VAL A 155 -9.93 -6.08 -13.49
CA VAL A 155 -9.04 -7.02 -12.78
C VAL A 155 -9.60 -7.32 -11.39
N GLU A 156 -9.99 -6.30 -10.64
CA GLU A 156 -10.56 -6.46 -9.30
C GLU A 156 -11.90 -7.20 -9.33
N ALA A 157 -12.74 -6.95 -10.35
CA ALA A 157 -13.99 -7.69 -10.54
C ALA A 157 -13.74 -9.19 -10.81
N ALA A 158 -12.79 -9.51 -11.69
CA ALA A 158 -12.40 -10.88 -12.03
C ALA A 158 -11.83 -11.63 -10.80
N LEU A 159 -10.95 -10.98 -10.05
CA LEU A 159 -10.37 -11.52 -8.82
C LEU A 159 -11.46 -11.82 -7.79
N THR A 160 -12.36 -10.86 -7.58
CA THR A 160 -13.48 -10.98 -6.65
C THR A 160 -14.40 -12.15 -7.03
N ARG A 161 -14.80 -12.26 -8.31
CA ARG A 161 -15.64 -13.39 -8.78
C ARG A 161 -14.95 -14.74 -8.55
N THR A 162 -13.68 -14.82 -8.91
CA THR A 162 -12.85 -16.03 -8.75
C THR A 162 -12.82 -16.48 -7.30
N LEU A 163 -12.62 -15.57 -6.35
CA LEU A 163 -12.53 -15.90 -4.92
C LEU A 163 -13.89 -16.17 -4.30
N ALA A 164 -14.90 -15.38 -4.64
CA ALA A 164 -16.27 -15.56 -4.13
C ALA A 164 -16.88 -16.91 -4.56
N SER A 165 -16.43 -17.48 -5.68
CA SER A 165 -16.84 -18.83 -6.11
C SER A 165 -16.49 -19.91 -5.07
N ALA A 166 -15.49 -19.70 -4.21
CA ALA A 166 -15.08 -20.65 -3.17
C ALA A 166 -16.21 -20.97 -2.15
N THR A 167 -17.23 -20.11 -2.04
CA THR A 167 -18.41 -20.34 -1.18
C THR A 167 -19.29 -21.48 -1.68
N HIS A 168 -19.36 -21.66 -3.01
CA HIS A 168 -20.20 -22.67 -3.67
C HIS A 168 -19.38 -23.84 -4.21
N GLU A 169 -18.12 -23.58 -4.58
CA GLU A 169 -17.16 -24.52 -5.16
C GLU A 169 -15.83 -24.46 -4.38
N PRO A 170 -15.77 -24.98 -3.15
CA PRO A 170 -14.52 -25.02 -2.39
C PRO A 170 -13.49 -25.93 -3.08
N CYS A 171 -12.21 -25.64 -2.84
CA CYS A 171 -11.08 -26.44 -3.31
C CYS A 171 -10.00 -26.54 -2.23
N ASP A 172 -8.95 -27.31 -2.48
CA ASP A 172 -7.84 -27.53 -1.53
C ASP A 172 -7.20 -26.22 -1.03
N GLY A 173 -7.16 -25.19 -1.89
CA GLY A 173 -6.59 -23.89 -1.57
C GLY A 173 -7.56 -22.88 -0.94
N PHE A 174 -8.87 -22.98 -1.19
CA PHE A 174 -9.85 -21.97 -0.81
C PHE A 174 -11.21 -22.54 -0.43
N VAL A 175 -11.78 -22.05 0.66
CA VAL A 175 -13.18 -22.26 1.04
C VAL A 175 -13.83 -20.92 1.39
N GLY A 176 -15.05 -20.70 0.91
CA GLY A 176 -15.80 -19.49 1.24
C GLY A 176 -16.68 -19.67 2.48
N GLN A 177 -16.82 -18.61 3.27
CA GLN A 177 -17.81 -18.55 4.33
C GLN A 177 -19.22 -18.46 3.73
N ARG A 178 -20.11 -19.38 4.10
CA ARG A 178 -21.45 -19.52 3.48
C ARG A 178 -22.48 -18.57 4.08
N THR A 179 -22.45 -18.41 5.39
CA THR A 179 -23.37 -17.56 6.15
C THR A 179 -22.63 -16.93 7.32
N LEU A 180 -23.19 -15.87 7.90
CA LEU A 180 -22.70 -15.31 9.16
C LEU A 180 -22.57 -16.41 10.24
N GLY A 181 -21.41 -16.45 10.90
CA GLY A 181 -21.10 -17.44 11.94
C GLY A 181 -20.84 -18.86 11.44
N HIS A 182 -20.87 -19.12 10.12
CA HIS A 182 -20.42 -20.40 9.57
C HIS A 182 -18.89 -20.49 9.68
N ARG A 183 -18.40 -21.42 10.48
CA ARG A 183 -16.98 -21.64 10.75
C ARG A 183 -16.59 -23.06 10.35
N PRO A 184 -16.30 -23.30 9.05
CA PRO A 184 -15.82 -24.61 8.61
C PRO A 184 -14.45 -24.89 9.22
N GLU A 185 -14.03 -26.16 9.30
CA GLU A 185 -12.66 -26.49 9.68
C GLU A 185 -11.73 -26.41 8.46
N PRO A 186 -10.47 -25.95 8.64
CA PRO A 186 -9.49 -25.96 7.56
C PRO A 186 -9.07 -27.39 7.20
N ALA A 187 -9.00 -27.70 5.91
CA ALA A 187 -8.47 -28.98 5.42
C ALA A 187 -6.93 -29.04 5.48
N SER A 188 -6.26 -27.89 5.53
CA SER A 188 -4.80 -27.78 5.69
C SER A 188 -4.40 -26.39 6.22
N ASP A 189 -3.20 -26.27 6.76
CA ASP A 189 -2.62 -24.98 7.22
C ASP A 189 -2.44 -23.95 6.08
N SER A 190 -2.43 -24.40 4.83
CA SER A 190 -2.33 -23.55 3.64
C SER A 190 -3.68 -23.15 3.06
N GLN A 191 -4.78 -23.83 3.43
CA GLN A 191 -6.10 -23.50 2.90
C GLN A 191 -6.55 -22.14 3.45
N ARG A 192 -7.16 -21.34 2.58
CA ARG A 192 -7.64 -19.99 2.89
C ARG A 192 -9.15 -19.98 3.07
N ILE A 193 -9.61 -19.26 4.09
CA ILE A 193 -11.02 -18.91 4.21
C ILE A 193 -11.27 -17.56 3.53
N VAL A 194 -12.19 -17.55 2.57
CA VAL A 194 -12.67 -16.35 1.87
C VAL A 194 -13.90 -15.83 2.59
N ILE A 195 -13.88 -14.57 3.02
CA ILE A 195 -14.94 -13.95 3.81
C ILE A 195 -15.44 -12.72 3.06
N ASP A 196 -16.74 -12.69 2.75
CA ASP A 196 -17.41 -11.47 2.33
C ASP A 196 -17.63 -10.57 3.55
N ALA A 197 -17.03 -9.40 3.56
CA ALA A 197 -17.10 -8.49 4.69
C ALA A 197 -18.45 -7.76 4.80
N ARG A 198 -19.21 -7.61 3.70
CA ARG A 198 -20.42 -6.76 3.66
C ARG A 198 -21.48 -7.08 4.72
N PRO A 199 -21.73 -8.34 5.10
CA PRO A 199 -22.71 -8.67 6.13
C PRO A 199 -22.28 -8.26 7.55
N TYR A 200 -21.01 -7.93 7.77
CA TYR A 200 -20.48 -7.60 9.09
C TYR A 200 -20.58 -6.09 9.38
N PRO A 201 -20.91 -5.70 10.62
CA PRO A 201 -20.72 -4.32 11.07
C PRO A 201 -19.25 -3.89 11.02
N GLN A 202 -19.03 -2.59 10.81
CA GLN A 202 -17.70 -1.98 10.75
C GLN A 202 -16.93 -2.09 12.07
N GLU A 203 -17.64 -2.12 13.19
CA GLU A 203 -17.13 -2.25 14.56
C GLU A 203 -18.20 -2.84 15.49
N GLY A 204 -17.84 -3.15 16.74
CA GLY A 204 -18.74 -3.71 17.75
C GLY A 204 -18.59 -5.21 17.93
N THR A 205 -19.47 -5.80 18.75
CA THR A 205 -19.38 -7.20 19.22
C THR A 205 -19.66 -8.24 18.13
N GLU A 206 -20.30 -7.84 17.03
CA GLU A 206 -20.60 -8.69 15.88
C GLU A 206 -19.70 -8.36 14.66
N SER A 207 -18.63 -7.59 14.88
CA SER A 207 -17.75 -7.11 13.81
C SER A 207 -16.97 -8.23 13.12
N LEU A 208 -16.53 -7.94 11.88
CA LEU A 208 -15.66 -8.81 11.10
C LEU A 208 -14.39 -9.20 11.88
N ALA A 209 -13.79 -8.25 12.61
CA ALA A 209 -12.58 -8.49 13.39
C ALA A 209 -12.75 -9.62 14.42
N LEU A 210 -13.88 -9.66 15.14
CA LEU A 210 -14.15 -10.70 16.13
C LEU A 210 -14.53 -12.04 15.51
N GLU A 211 -15.14 -12.04 14.33
CA GLU A 211 -15.35 -13.28 13.58
C GLU A 211 -14.00 -13.88 13.13
N MET A 212 -13.07 -13.06 12.66
CA MET A 212 -11.73 -13.52 12.28
C MET A 212 -10.98 -14.15 13.46
N VAL A 213 -11.05 -13.54 14.65
CA VAL A 213 -10.49 -14.13 15.89
C VAL A 213 -11.15 -15.47 16.18
N SER A 214 -12.47 -15.57 16.04
CA SER A 214 -13.21 -16.81 16.27
C SER A 214 -12.83 -17.92 15.28
N LEU A 215 -12.60 -17.57 14.01
CA LEU A 215 -12.11 -18.48 12.98
C LEU A 215 -10.66 -18.91 13.25
N ASN A 216 -9.80 -18.01 13.74
CA ASN A 216 -8.45 -18.35 14.14
C ASN A 216 -8.42 -19.37 15.29
N HIS A 217 -9.29 -19.19 16.30
CA HIS A 217 -9.46 -20.19 17.35
C HIS A 217 -10.00 -21.53 16.84
N ALA A 218 -10.70 -21.54 15.70
CA ALA A 218 -11.14 -22.75 15.00
C ALA A 218 -10.04 -23.36 14.09
N GLY A 219 -8.81 -22.82 14.11
CA GLY A 219 -7.66 -23.35 13.39
C GLY A 219 -7.31 -22.61 12.10
N TRP A 220 -8.05 -21.58 11.70
CA TRP A 220 -7.75 -20.84 10.47
C TRP A 220 -6.50 -19.97 10.60
N LYS A 221 -5.60 -20.12 9.62
CA LYS A 221 -4.31 -19.41 9.53
C LYS A 221 -4.17 -18.52 8.29
N ARG A 222 -5.09 -18.63 7.34
CA ARG A 222 -5.05 -17.90 6.07
C ARG A 222 -6.42 -17.30 5.81
N PHE A 223 -6.48 -15.97 5.69
CA PHE A 223 -7.73 -15.22 5.55
C PHE A 223 -7.67 -14.38 4.27
N VAL A 224 -8.76 -14.39 3.52
CA VAL A 224 -8.97 -13.52 2.36
C VAL A 224 -10.27 -12.76 2.57
N LEU A 225 -10.18 -11.45 2.77
CA LEU A 225 -11.34 -10.60 3.04
C LEU A 225 -11.73 -9.84 1.77
N LEU A 226 -12.95 -10.06 1.30
CA LEU A 226 -13.51 -9.36 0.14
C LEU A 226 -14.46 -8.26 0.60
N HIS A 227 -14.59 -7.22 -0.24
CA HIS A 227 -15.61 -6.18 -0.09
C HIS A 227 -15.56 -5.43 1.25
N CYS A 228 -14.36 -5.17 1.77
CA CYS A 228 -14.24 -4.33 2.95
C CYS A 228 -14.79 -2.92 2.68
N ARG A 229 -15.57 -2.38 3.64
CA ARG A 229 -16.21 -1.05 3.56
C ARG A 229 -16.21 -0.36 4.93
N GLY A 230 -15.06 0.15 5.35
CA GLY A 230 -14.91 0.82 6.65
C GLY A 230 -14.69 -0.11 7.84
N HIS A 231 -14.56 -1.43 7.63
CA HIS A 231 -14.31 -2.37 8.72
C HIS A 231 -12.99 -2.05 9.42
N ARG A 232 -13.07 -1.85 10.74
CA ARG A 232 -11.96 -1.45 11.59
C ARG A 232 -11.36 -2.69 12.28
N PHE A 233 -10.16 -2.53 12.83
CA PHE A 233 -9.53 -3.53 13.69
C PHE A 233 -9.26 -4.89 13.03
N ILE A 234 -9.18 -4.95 11.70
CA ILE A 234 -8.84 -6.17 10.96
C ILE A 234 -7.44 -6.63 11.40
N GLY A 235 -7.31 -7.89 11.82
CA GLY A 235 -6.05 -8.45 12.33
C GLY A 235 -5.78 -8.19 13.81
N ASN A 236 -6.71 -7.60 14.54
CA ASN A 236 -6.54 -7.32 15.97
C ASN A 236 -7.14 -8.45 16.82
N GLY A 237 -6.58 -8.64 18.02
CA GLY A 237 -7.17 -9.55 19.02
C GLY A 237 -6.87 -11.04 18.81
N PHE A 238 -6.00 -11.39 17.86
CA PHE A 238 -5.57 -12.78 17.62
C PHE A 238 -4.68 -13.36 18.73
N GLY A 239 -4.23 -12.52 19.67
CA GLY A 239 -3.31 -12.93 20.73
C GLY A 239 -1.84 -12.92 20.29
N PRO A 240 -0.94 -13.47 21.12
CA PRO A 240 0.49 -13.56 20.82
C PRO A 240 0.81 -14.65 19.78
N ASP A 241 2.03 -14.63 19.26
CA ASP A 241 2.64 -15.72 18.46
C ASP A 241 1.91 -16.08 17.16
N THR A 242 1.38 -15.09 16.45
CA THR A 242 0.62 -15.26 15.20
C THR A 242 1.51 -15.38 13.95
N SER A 243 2.74 -15.88 14.09
CA SER A 243 3.73 -15.92 13.00
C SER A 243 3.34 -16.82 11.82
N ASP A 244 2.41 -17.75 12.07
CA ASP A 244 1.84 -18.63 11.08
C ASP A 244 0.53 -18.10 10.51
N VAL A 245 0.09 -16.87 10.82
CA VAL A 245 -1.15 -16.26 10.29
C VAL A 245 -0.84 -15.32 9.12
N ARG A 246 -1.66 -15.39 8.07
CA ARG A 246 -1.67 -14.44 6.94
C ARG A 246 -3.08 -13.93 6.66
N ILE A 247 -3.19 -12.63 6.41
CA ILE A 247 -4.45 -11.95 6.09
C ILE A 247 -4.23 -11.14 4.80
N ASP A 248 -5.04 -11.40 3.78
CA ASP A 248 -5.11 -10.63 2.53
C ASP A 248 -6.44 -9.87 2.49
N VAL A 249 -6.40 -8.56 2.29
CA VAL A 249 -7.56 -7.67 2.48
C VAL A 249 -7.84 -6.86 1.23
N PHE A 250 -9.07 -6.95 0.71
CA PHE A 250 -9.56 -6.22 -0.47
C PHE A 250 -10.73 -5.30 -0.13
N GLY A 251 -10.71 -4.13 -0.76
CA GLY A 251 -11.70 -3.07 -0.58
C GLY A 251 -11.24 -1.98 0.39
N ALA A 252 -12.17 -1.08 0.71
CA ALA A 252 -11.91 0.07 1.56
C ALA A 252 -11.98 -0.29 3.05
N ILE A 253 -10.86 -0.29 3.77
CA ILE A 253 -10.80 -0.63 5.21
C ILE A 253 -10.80 0.57 6.14
N GLY A 254 -11.33 0.41 7.35
CA GLY A 254 -11.27 1.42 8.41
C GLY A 254 -9.92 1.46 9.14
N ASP A 255 -9.87 2.25 10.22
CA ASP A 255 -8.67 2.39 11.06
C ASP A 255 -8.18 1.07 11.70
N TYR A 256 -6.95 1.10 12.20
CA TYR A 256 -6.36 0.07 13.06
C TYR A 256 -6.11 -1.29 12.41
N LEU A 257 -5.85 -1.34 11.10
CA LEU A 257 -5.40 -2.57 10.44
C LEU A 257 -4.10 -3.09 11.10
N GLY A 258 -4.13 -4.35 11.54
CA GLY A 258 -2.97 -5.03 12.12
C GLY A 258 -2.46 -4.41 13.42
N SER A 259 -3.32 -3.70 14.16
CA SER A 259 -2.94 -3.10 15.44
C SER A 259 -2.79 -4.18 16.52
N GLY A 260 -1.68 -4.10 17.27
CA GLY A 260 -1.33 -5.06 18.30
C GLY A 260 -0.92 -6.43 17.77
N SER A 261 -0.65 -6.57 16.48
CA SER A 261 -0.30 -7.86 15.90
C SER A 261 1.10 -8.32 16.34
N ASP A 262 1.26 -9.63 16.51
CA ASP A 262 2.49 -10.25 17.00
C ASP A 262 2.91 -11.45 16.13
N GLY A 263 3.37 -11.14 14.92
CA GLY A 263 4.06 -12.09 14.05
C GLY A 263 3.41 -12.29 12.69
N MET A 264 2.12 -11.96 12.56
CA MET A 264 1.35 -12.25 11.34
C MET A 264 1.84 -11.45 10.14
N LYS A 265 1.45 -11.94 8.96
CA LYS A 265 1.62 -11.24 7.68
C LYS A 265 0.30 -10.64 7.23
N VAL A 266 0.25 -9.34 7.01
CA VAL A 266 -0.96 -8.65 6.54
C VAL A 266 -0.66 -7.95 5.23
N HIS A 267 -1.43 -8.27 4.19
CA HIS A 267 -1.41 -7.61 2.89
C HIS A 267 -2.71 -6.82 2.71
N MET A 268 -2.58 -5.51 2.56
CA MET A 268 -3.67 -4.61 2.18
C MET A 268 -3.56 -4.31 0.69
N HIS A 269 -4.47 -4.88 -0.10
CA HIS A 269 -4.54 -4.73 -1.56
C HIS A 269 -5.27 -3.43 -1.92
N GLY A 270 -4.56 -2.32 -1.75
CA GLY A 270 -5.08 -0.98 -1.91
C GLY A 270 -4.62 -0.06 -0.79
N ASN A 271 -5.46 0.91 -0.44
CA ASN A 271 -5.13 1.96 0.52
C ASN A 271 -5.59 1.57 1.93
N ALA A 272 -4.86 1.99 2.94
CA ALA A 272 -5.22 1.83 4.35
C ALA A 272 -5.47 3.17 5.04
N GLN A 273 -6.23 3.15 6.13
CA GLN A 273 -6.59 4.35 6.88
C GLN A 273 -5.59 4.71 7.98
N ASP A 274 -6.06 5.37 9.03
CA ASP A 274 -5.24 5.84 10.12
C ASP A 274 -4.90 4.67 11.07
N GLN A 275 -3.83 4.83 11.84
CA GLN A 275 -3.44 3.92 12.92
C GLN A 275 -3.14 2.48 12.48
N VAL A 276 -2.81 2.27 11.20
CA VAL A 276 -2.31 0.99 10.68
C VAL A 276 -1.06 0.60 11.47
N ALA A 277 -0.90 -0.68 11.80
CA ALA A 277 0.23 -1.21 12.58
C ALA A 277 0.46 -0.49 13.93
N GLN A 278 -0.59 0.09 14.53
CA GLN A 278 -0.46 0.64 15.87
C GLN A 278 0.01 -0.45 16.84
N ILE A 279 1.00 -0.15 17.67
CA ILE A 279 1.64 -1.05 18.64
C ILE A 279 2.04 -2.41 18.04
N HIS A 280 2.32 -2.47 16.73
CA HIS A 280 2.77 -3.67 16.02
C HIS A 280 4.05 -4.19 16.64
N LYS A 281 4.03 -5.44 17.13
CA LYS A 281 5.14 -6.02 17.88
C LYS A 281 6.14 -6.72 16.98
N SER A 282 5.65 -7.55 16.07
CA SER A 282 6.45 -8.35 15.15
C SER A 282 5.59 -8.78 13.95
N GLY A 283 6.23 -9.28 12.90
CA GLY A 283 5.55 -9.71 11.68
C GLY A 283 5.84 -8.80 10.49
N GLU A 284 4.94 -8.83 9.50
CA GLU A 284 5.08 -8.07 8.26
C GLU A 284 3.75 -7.47 7.83
N LEU A 285 3.69 -6.16 7.59
CA LEU A 285 2.51 -5.48 7.05
C LEU A 285 2.88 -4.76 5.75
N VAL A 286 2.12 -5.04 4.70
CA VAL A 286 2.35 -4.55 3.34
C VAL A 286 1.09 -3.84 2.85
N VAL A 287 1.22 -2.59 2.41
CA VAL A 287 0.12 -1.80 1.83
C VAL A 287 0.45 -1.48 0.37
N HIS A 288 -0.38 -1.95 -0.55
CA HIS A 288 -0.24 -1.77 -2.01
C HIS A 288 -0.84 -0.43 -2.52
N GLY A 289 -0.98 0.54 -1.62
CA GLY A 289 -1.50 1.89 -1.87
C GLY A 289 -0.89 2.88 -0.89
N ASP A 290 -1.66 3.88 -0.47
CA ASP A 290 -1.29 4.87 0.55
C ASP A 290 -1.79 4.45 1.95
N VAL A 291 -1.21 5.06 2.99
CA VAL A 291 -1.65 4.92 4.40
C VAL A 291 -2.00 6.26 5.03
N GLY A 292 -2.94 6.25 5.97
CA GLY A 292 -3.39 7.41 6.72
C GLY A 292 -2.43 7.89 7.81
N GLN A 293 -2.96 8.69 8.75
CA GLN A 293 -2.22 9.25 9.89
C GLN A 293 -1.70 8.15 10.80
N CYS A 294 -0.55 8.42 11.43
CA CYS A 294 -0.04 7.60 12.52
C CYS A 294 0.26 6.13 12.14
N TYR A 295 0.72 5.87 10.91
CA TYR A 295 1.18 4.54 10.50
C TYR A 295 2.33 4.07 11.41
N GLY A 296 2.15 2.93 12.09
CA GLY A 296 3.14 2.40 13.02
C GLY A 296 3.19 3.13 14.37
N TYR A 297 2.11 3.82 14.77
CA TYR A 297 2.03 4.48 16.09
C TYR A 297 2.45 3.51 17.20
N GLY A 298 3.48 3.84 17.96
CA GLY A 298 3.91 3.03 19.10
C GLY A 298 4.42 1.63 18.75
N ALA A 299 4.70 1.35 17.46
CA ALA A 299 5.25 0.06 17.01
C ALA A 299 6.50 -0.33 17.81
N LYS A 300 6.66 -1.63 18.06
CA LYS A 300 7.76 -2.21 18.86
C LYS A 300 8.81 -2.93 18.01
N GLY A 301 8.42 -3.40 16.84
CA GLY A 301 9.24 -4.26 15.98
C GLY A 301 8.55 -4.52 14.64
N GLY A 302 8.97 -5.57 13.93
CA GLY A 302 8.38 -5.98 12.65
C GLY A 302 8.87 -5.19 11.45
N ARG A 303 8.34 -5.56 10.27
CA ARG A 303 8.65 -4.94 8.97
C ARG A 303 7.39 -4.38 8.33
N LEU A 304 7.43 -3.12 7.97
CA LEU A 304 6.30 -2.37 7.44
C LEU A 304 6.67 -1.83 6.05
N PHE A 305 5.74 -1.94 5.11
CA PHE A 305 5.94 -1.54 3.71
C PHE A 305 4.72 -0.80 3.18
N VAL A 306 4.94 0.29 2.45
CA VAL A 306 3.88 1.01 1.72
C VAL A 306 4.36 1.36 0.30
N GLN A 307 3.57 1.00 -0.71
CA GLN A 307 3.87 1.28 -2.12
C GLN A 307 3.74 2.78 -2.44
N GLY A 308 2.76 3.44 -1.83
CA GLY A 308 2.52 4.86 -1.98
C GLY A 308 3.08 5.69 -0.83
N ASN A 309 2.29 6.67 -0.44
CA ASN A 309 2.61 7.68 0.56
C ASN A 309 2.10 7.27 1.94
N ALA A 310 2.74 7.80 2.98
CA ALA A 310 2.20 7.87 4.32
C ALA A 310 1.73 9.29 4.62
N ALA A 311 0.67 9.43 5.41
CA ALA A 311 0.23 10.75 5.85
C ALA A 311 1.12 11.29 6.98
N GLY A 312 0.55 12.04 7.93
CA GLY A 312 1.31 12.64 9.03
C GLY A 312 1.64 11.63 10.13
N ARG A 313 2.71 11.94 10.87
CA ARG A 313 3.15 11.20 12.06
C ARG A 313 3.43 9.70 11.86
N PRO A 314 3.96 9.19 10.73
CA PRO A 314 4.36 7.78 10.70
C PRO A 314 5.45 7.54 11.76
N MET A 315 5.43 6.36 12.38
CA MET A 315 6.37 5.93 13.42
C MET A 315 6.39 6.79 14.68
N ILE A 316 5.33 7.57 14.94
CA ILE A 316 5.23 8.34 16.18
C ILE A 316 5.25 7.41 17.41
N ASN A 317 6.03 7.76 18.43
CA ASN A 317 6.20 7.00 19.67
C ASN A 317 6.69 5.54 19.49
N ALA A 318 7.16 5.17 18.30
CA ALA A 318 7.67 3.83 18.08
C ALA A 318 9.01 3.61 18.79
N VAL A 319 9.22 2.39 19.28
CA VAL A 319 10.35 1.99 20.13
C VAL A 319 10.88 0.62 19.72
N GLY A 320 12.08 0.23 20.14
CA GLY A 320 12.61 -1.09 19.83
C GLY A 320 13.10 -1.20 18.39
N SER A 321 12.67 -2.22 17.64
CA SER A 321 13.27 -2.57 16.34
C SER A 321 12.34 -2.47 15.10
N PRO A 322 11.37 -1.54 15.01
CA PRO A 322 10.47 -1.50 13.85
C PRO A 322 11.18 -0.93 12.62
N LYS A 323 10.94 -1.54 11.46
CA LYS A 323 11.55 -1.15 10.18
C LYS A 323 10.47 -0.80 9.18
N LEU A 324 10.52 0.39 8.59
CA LEU A 324 9.51 0.88 7.67
C LEU A 324 10.13 1.28 6.32
N VAL A 325 9.54 0.85 5.20
CA VAL A 325 9.82 1.38 3.86
C VAL A 325 8.61 2.15 3.34
N ILE A 326 8.83 3.41 2.97
CA ILE A 326 7.88 4.28 2.30
C ILE A 326 8.41 4.53 0.89
N ASN A 327 7.75 3.98 -0.14
CA ASN A 327 8.22 4.21 -1.52
C ASN A 327 7.86 5.62 -1.99
N GLY A 328 6.65 6.09 -1.68
CA GLY A 328 6.25 7.47 -1.89
C GLY A 328 6.96 8.42 -0.93
N THR A 329 6.18 9.28 -0.31
CA THR A 329 6.66 10.21 0.69
C THR A 329 5.84 10.18 1.97
N ALA A 330 6.21 11.01 2.94
CA ALA A 330 5.47 11.22 4.17
C ALA A 330 5.15 12.72 4.36
N LEU A 331 4.12 13.01 5.15
CA LEU A 331 3.85 14.36 5.62
C LEU A 331 4.60 14.65 6.92
N ASP A 332 4.24 15.72 7.62
CA ASP A 332 4.93 16.19 8.82
C ASP A 332 5.05 15.16 9.95
N TYR A 333 6.07 15.36 10.78
CA TYR A 333 6.30 14.65 12.05
C TYR A 333 6.62 13.16 11.89
N LEU A 334 7.20 12.75 10.76
CA LEU A 334 7.76 11.41 10.66
C LEU A 334 8.81 11.18 11.75
N ALA A 335 8.68 10.04 12.43
CA ALA A 335 9.54 9.62 13.53
C ALA A 335 9.55 10.59 14.73
N GLU A 336 8.43 11.26 15.00
CA GLU A 336 8.24 12.02 16.25
C GLU A 336 8.28 11.10 17.48
N SER A 337 9.07 11.45 18.48
CA SER A 337 9.29 10.65 19.69
C SER A 337 9.74 9.22 19.38
N PHE A 338 10.54 9.05 18.32
CA PHE A 338 11.09 7.75 17.95
C PHE A 338 12.22 7.36 18.91
N MET A 339 12.07 6.23 19.59
CA MET A 339 12.97 5.74 20.62
C MET A 339 13.44 4.33 20.27
N ALA A 340 13.89 4.17 19.03
CA ALA A 340 14.15 2.86 18.42
C ALA A 340 15.62 2.40 18.50
N GLY A 341 16.44 2.95 19.39
CA GLY A 341 17.84 2.53 19.54
C GLY A 341 18.71 2.77 18.29
N ASP A 342 19.88 2.15 18.19
CA ASP A 342 20.76 2.27 17.03
C ASP A 342 20.39 1.21 15.97
N PRO A 343 20.08 1.56 14.71
CA PRO A 343 19.85 0.58 13.64
C PRO A 343 20.95 -0.47 13.48
N LEU A 344 22.21 -0.10 13.76
CA LEU A 344 23.36 -0.98 13.66
C LEU A 344 23.46 -1.97 14.84
N ASP A 345 22.74 -1.70 15.93
CA ASP A 345 22.60 -2.59 17.10
C ASP A 345 21.16 -3.14 17.21
N GLY A 346 20.53 -3.40 16.07
CA GLY A 346 19.20 -4.02 15.99
C GLY A 346 18.02 -3.07 16.25
N GLY A 347 18.27 -1.78 16.34
CA GLY A 347 17.26 -0.73 16.45
C GLY A 347 16.39 -0.56 15.21
N GLY A 348 15.38 0.29 15.32
CA GLY A 348 14.43 0.61 14.26
C GLY A 348 14.86 1.77 13.37
N PHE A 349 14.36 1.77 12.13
CA PHE A 349 14.64 2.80 11.14
C PHE A 349 13.52 2.92 10.11
N VAL A 350 13.54 4.03 9.37
CA VAL A 350 12.64 4.30 8.26
C VAL A 350 13.44 4.51 6.98
N ILE A 351 12.96 4.00 5.85
CA ILE A 351 13.47 4.29 4.52
C ILE A 351 12.40 5.07 3.75
N ILE A 352 12.78 6.19 3.13
CA ILE A 352 11.93 6.95 2.19
C ILE A 352 12.59 6.91 0.81
N ASN A 353 11.89 6.39 -0.19
CA ASN A 353 12.39 6.41 -1.57
C ASN A 353 11.98 7.68 -2.32
N GLY A 354 10.92 8.38 -1.89
CA GLY A 354 10.55 9.68 -2.45
C GLY A 354 10.22 9.59 -3.93
N MET A 355 9.44 8.60 -4.34
CA MET A 355 9.09 8.36 -5.75
C MET A 355 7.58 8.36 -5.99
N ARG A 356 7.18 8.64 -7.22
CA ARG A 356 5.85 8.34 -7.74
C ARG A 356 5.98 7.38 -8.93
N PHE A 357 4.85 6.97 -9.47
CA PHE A 357 4.82 6.24 -10.73
C PHE A 357 4.29 7.17 -11.81
N ASP A 358 4.84 7.06 -13.02
CA ASP A 358 4.28 7.70 -14.19
C ASP A 358 3.07 6.93 -14.74
N GLU A 359 2.52 7.39 -15.86
CA GLU A 359 1.36 6.78 -16.52
C GLU A 359 1.65 5.35 -17.03
N ARG A 360 2.92 5.03 -17.30
CA ARG A 360 3.38 3.70 -17.73
C ARG A 360 3.74 2.81 -16.54
N GLY A 361 3.60 3.31 -15.32
CA GLY A 361 3.93 2.58 -14.11
C GLY A 361 5.43 2.51 -13.81
N GLU A 362 6.24 3.37 -14.42
CA GLU A 362 7.68 3.46 -14.14
C GLU A 362 7.94 4.34 -12.92
N PRO A 363 8.88 3.97 -12.03
CA PRO A 363 9.29 4.82 -10.92
C PRO A 363 9.94 6.13 -11.39
N GLU A 364 9.41 7.25 -10.91
CA GLU A 364 9.92 8.61 -11.09
C GLU A 364 10.22 9.25 -9.74
N ALA A 365 11.38 9.91 -9.60
CA ALA A 365 11.71 10.63 -8.39
C ALA A 365 10.78 11.83 -8.19
N LEU A 366 10.34 12.06 -6.95
CA LEU A 366 9.73 13.31 -6.56
C LEU A 366 10.78 14.42 -6.54
N GLU A 367 10.40 15.63 -6.95
CA GLU A 367 11.28 16.80 -6.85
C GLU A 367 11.74 17.05 -5.41
N THR A 368 10.82 16.88 -4.46
CA THR A 368 11.13 16.85 -3.03
C THR A 368 10.82 15.46 -2.48
N PRO A 369 11.84 14.64 -2.16
CA PRO A 369 11.65 13.29 -1.63
C PRO A 369 10.81 13.25 -0.34
N TYR A 370 10.87 14.30 0.46
CA TYR A 370 10.07 14.51 1.66
C TYR A 370 9.60 15.97 1.75
N PRO A 371 8.32 16.28 1.49
CA PRO A 371 7.79 17.65 1.56
C PRO A 371 7.36 18.06 2.98
N GLY A 372 7.33 17.14 3.94
CA GLY A 372 6.98 17.45 5.32
C GLY A 372 8.09 18.20 6.08
N GLY A 373 7.78 18.57 7.32
CA GLY A 373 8.73 19.09 8.31
C GLY A 373 8.76 18.27 9.60
N ASN A 374 9.50 18.77 10.58
CA ASN A 374 9.60 18.22 11.94
C ASN A 374 10.08 16.76 12.04
N LEU A 375 10.99 16.34 11.17
CA LEU A 375 11.66 15.03 11.29
C LEU A 375 12.34 14.92 12.65
N PHE A 376 12.13 13.78 13.32
CA PHE A 376 12.71 13.46 14.62
C PHE A 376 12.37 14.39 15.79
N SER A 377 11.25 15.13 15.72
CA SER A 377 10.74 15.89 16.87
C SER A 377 10.68 15.00 18.13
N LEU A 378 11.45 15.35 19.16
CA LEU A 378 11.54 14.61 20.44
C LEU A 378 12.09 13.17 20.34
N ALA A 379 12.70 12.77 19.22
CA ALA A 379 13.28 11.44 19.08
C ALA A 379 14.58 11.29 19.89
N SER A 380 14.85 10.06 20.35
CA SER A 380 16.05 9.70 21.10
C SER A 380 16.81 8.51 20.52
N GLY A 381 16.27 7.86 19.49
CA GLY A 381 16.92 6.75 18.79
C GLY A 381 16.30 6.48 17.42
N GLY A 382 16.99 5.67 16.62
CA GLY A 382 16.65 5.25 15.27
C GLY A 382 17.39 6.03 14.20
N ALA A 383 17.11 5.71 12.93
CA ALA A 383 17.56 6.49 11.78
C ALA A 383 16.48 6.60 10.71
N ILE A 384 16.61 7.62 9.85
CA ILE A 384 15.88 7.73 8.59
C ILE A 384 16.92 7.66 7.47
N TYR A 385 16.70 6.78 6.51
CA TYR A 385 17.46 6.69 5.26
C TYR A 385 16.58 7.24 4.14
N VAL A 386 16.95 8.40 3.60
CA VAL A 386 16.15 9.08 2.58
C VAL A 386 16.91 9.07 1.27
N ARG A 387 16.25 8.61 0.20
CA ARG A 387 16.74 8.72 -1.17
C ARG A 387 16.71 10.19 -1.59
N ASP A 388 17.86 10.84 -1.54
CA ASP A 388 18.02 12.27 -1.80
C ASP A 388 19.35 12.56 -2.52
N PRO A 389 19.50 12.06 -3.77
CA PRO A 389 20.77 12.13 -4.51
C PRO A 389 21.17 13.57 -4.91
N HIS A 390 20.26 14.54 -4.77
CA HIS A 390 20.50 15.94 -5.10
C HIS A 390 20.53 16.84 -3.86
N GLU A 391 20.62 16.24 -2.66
CA GLU A 391 20.66 16.95 -1.37
C GLU A 391 19.56 18.00 -1.20
N ARG A 392 18.34 17.70 -1.67
CA ARG A 392 17.18 18.60 -1.61
C ARG A 392 16.69 18.81 -0.19
N LEU A 393 16.86 17.82 0.69
CA LEU A 393 16.46 17.97 2.08
C LEU A 393 17.46 18.84 2.85
N SER A 394 16.93 19.69 3.71
CA SER A 394 17.70 20.66 4.52
C SER A 394 17.36 20.57 6.00
N ASP A 395 18.19 21.18 6.84
CA ASP A 395 18.00 21.26 8.30
C ASP A 395 16.66 21.90 8.71
N SER A 396 16.05 22.71 7.83
CA SER A 396 14.75 23.34 8.09
C SER A 396 13.59 22.34 8.25
N GLN A 397 13.76 21.11 7.74
CA GLN A 397 12.79 20.02 7.86
C GLN A 397 13.04 19.17 9.11
N LEU A 398 14.17 19.36 9.78
CA LEU A 398 14.56 18.61 10.98
C LEU A 398 14.09 19.33 12.24
N ASN A 399 13.70 18.56 13.26
CA ASN A 399 13.41 19.07 14.59
C ASN A 399 14.03 18.11 15.61
N GLY A 400 15.34 18.23 15.83
CA GLY A 400 16.08 17.28 16.67
C GLY A 400 16.72 16.14 15.88
N GLY A 401 16.89 16.27 14.57
CA GLY A 401 17.70 15.39 13.72
C GLY A 401 18.96 16.08 13.19
N ALA A 402 19.90 15.30 12.67
CA ALA A 402 21.06 15.76 11.92
C ALA A 402 21.38 14.79 10.78
N PHE A 403 21.83 15.33 9.64
CA PHE A 403 22.36 14.53 8.55
C PHE A 403 23.71 13.92 8.91
N THR A 404 23.94 12.69 8.50
CA THR A 404 25.23 12.00 8.57
C THR A 404 25.46 11.21 7.30
N ASP A 405 26.69 10.77 7.11
CA ASP A 405 27.05 9.92 5.99
C ASP A 405 26.39 8.54 6.11
N MET A 406 26.04 7.98 4.96
CA MET A 406 25.57 6.62 4.80
C MET A 406 26.80 5.69 4.71
N THR A 407 26.93 4.76 5.65
CA THR A 407 28.06 3.82 5.68
C THR A 407 27.71 2.47 5.05
N GLU A 408 28.71 1.61 4.84
CA GLU A 408 28.48 0.22 4.42
C GLU A 408 27.69 -0.59 5.47
N GLU A 409 27.90 -0.31 6.77
CA GLU A 409 27.14 -0.96 7.85
C GLU A 409 25.66 -0.54 7.83
N ASP A 410 25.40 0.73 7.50
CA ASP A 410 24.04 1.22 7.27
C ASP A 410 23.39 0.52 6.07
N TRP A 411 24.14 0.38 4.97
CA TRP A 411 23.63 -0.32 3.80
C TRP A 411 23.30 -1.79 4.10
N ALA A 412 24.11 -2.47 4.92
CA ALA A 412 23.86 -3.86 5.31
C ALA A 412 22.52 -4.06 6.04
N VAL A 413 21.96 -3.03 6.70
CA VAL A 413 20.63 -3.09 7.31
C VAL A 413 19.51 -2.59 6.38
N VAL A 414 19.81 -1.68 5.44
CA VAL A 414 18.86 -1.11 4.48
C VAL A 414 18.58 -2.03 3.29
N GLU A 415 19.62 -2.64 2.72
CA GLU A 415 19.51 -3.47 1.52
C GLU A 415 18.49 -4.61 1.66
N PRO A 416 18.45 -5.38 2.77
CA PRO A 416 17.46 -6.45 2.93
C PRO A 416 16.02 -5.93 2.94
N MET A 417 15.78 -4.72 3.47
CA MET A 417 14.45 -4.10 3.44
C MET A 417 14.08 -3.69 2.02
N LEU A 418 15.00 -3.12 1.24
CA LEU A 418 14.74 -2.74 -0.14
C LEU A 418 14.57 -3.96 -1.08
N ARG A 419 15.28 -5.07 -0.84
CA ARG A 419 15.05 -6.33 -1.56
C ARG A 419 13.67 -6.91 -1.24
N ARG A 420 13.27 -6.89 0.02
CA ARG A 420 11.91 -7.30 0.42
C ARG A 420 10.84 -6.39 -0.20
N ASN A 421 11.14 -5.10 -0.32
CA ASN A 421 10.29 -4.12 -1.01
C ASN A 421 10.14 -4.42 -2.51
N GLU A 422 11.22 -4.83 -3.19
CA GLU A 422 11.19 -5.28 -4.58
C GLU A 422 10.28 -6.51 -4.77
N GLU A 423 10.34 -7.49 -3.86
CA GLU A 423 9.47 -8.67 -3.91
C GLU A 423 7.99 -8.30 -3.84
N HIS A 424 7.64 -7.36 -2.95
CA HIS A 424 6.26 -6.92 -2.73
C HIS A 424 5.72 -6.06 -3.87
N PHE A 425 6.49 -5.07 -4.33
CA PHE A 425 5.98 -4.03 -5.22
C PHE A 425 6.52 -4.09 -6.65
N GLY A 426 7.51 -4.95 -6.91
CA GLY A 426 8.18 -5.01 -8.21
C GLY A 426 9.03 -3.78 -8.53
N ILE A 427 9.46 -3.03 -7.51
CA ILE A 427 10.35 -1.85 -7.67
C ILE A 427 11.79 -2.35 -7.56
N PRO A 428 12.56 -2.44 -8.67
CA PRO A 428 13.88 -3.03 -8.61
C PRO A 428 14.83 -2.20 -7.75
N LEU A 429 15.64 -2.85 -6.90
CA LEU A 429 16.67 -2.17 -6.12
C LEU A 429 17.61 -1.36 -7.02
N GLN A 430 17.98 -1.91 -8.17
CA GLN A 430 18.79 -1.23 -9.17
C GLN A 430 18.14 0.08 -9.65
N ARG A 431 16.81 0.08 -9.83
CA ARG A 431 16.07 1.27 -10.25
C ARG A 431 16.11 2.36 -9.17
N LEU A 432 16.04 1.98 -7.90
CA LEU A 432 16.20 2.92 -6.78
C LEU A 432 17.61 3.52 -6.73
N LEU A 433 18.64 2.77 -7.11
CA LEU A 433 20.03 3.24 -7.14
C LEU A 433 20.42 3.96 -8.44
N THR A 434 19.54 3.95 -9.44
CA THR A 434 19.77 4.68 -10.69
C THR A 434 19.32 6.13 -10.56
N VAL A 435 20.21 7.06 -10.86
CA VAL A 435 19.96 8.51 -10.86
C VAL A 435 20.41 9.03 -12.22
N GLU A 436 19.52 9.76 -12.91
CA GLU A 436 19.80 10.33 -14.24
C GLU A 436 20.32 9.30 -15.28
N GLY A 437 19.94 8.03 -15.13
CA GLY A 437 20.34 6.94 -16.02
C GLY A 437 21.65 6.23 -15.63
N GLU A 438 22.34 6.70 -14.60
CA GLU A 438 23.57 6.07 -14.08
C GLU A 438 23.31 5.32 -12.78
N LEU A 439 23.87 4.12 -12.66
CA LEU A 439 23.83 3.34 -11.43
C LEU A 439 24.86 3.92 -10.45
N MET A 440 24.39 4.45 -9.33
CA MET A 440 25.23 5.06 -8.31
C MET A 440 25.40 4.17 -7.08
N SER A 441 26.40 4.47 -6.25
CA SER A 441 26.56 3.77 -4.97
C SER A 441 25.46 4.16 -3.98
N PRO A 442 25.10 3.29 -3.01
CA PRO A 442 24.10 3.61 -2.00
C PRO A 442 24.37 4.91 -1.23
N ALA A 443 25.64 5.20 -0.95
CA ALA A 443 26.05 6.40 -0.22
C ALA A 443 25.88 7.70 -1.02
N GLU A 444 25.87 7.64 -2.35
CA GLU A 444 25.58 8.78 -3.22
C GLU A 444 24.06 9.00 -3.40
N VAL A 445 23.25 7.97 -3.16
CA VAL A 445 21.80 8.00 -3.40
C VAL A 445 21.01 8.26 -2.13
N TYR A 446 21.44 7.66 -1.01
CA TYR A 446 20.76 7.74 0.28
C TYR A 446 21.54 8.57 1.27
N ARG A 447 20.84 9.49 1.93
CA ARG A 447 21.35 10.26 3.07
C ARG A 447 20.78 9.68 4.36
N LYS A 448 21.60 9.64 5.40
CA LYS A 448 21.19 9.20 6.74
C LYS A 448 20.85 10.41 7.60
N ILE A 449 19.76 10.31 8.33
CA ILE A 449 19.38 11.27 9.36
C ILE A 449 19.29 10.50 10.67
N ILE A 450 19.88 11.05 11.74
CA ILE A 450 19.80 10.49 13.10
C ILE A 450 19.29 11.55 14.08
N PRO A 451 18.66 11.16 15.20
CA PRO A 451 18.31 12.10 16.24
C PRO A 451 19.56 12.68 16.90
N VAL A 452 19.55 13.99 17.13
CA VAL A 452 20.56 14.69 17.93
C VAL A 452 20.28 14.38 19.39
N LYS A 453 21.30 13.94 20.14
CA LYS A 453 21.18 13.75 21.58
C LYS A 453 20.80 15.07 22.26
N SER A 454 19.53 15.21 22.65
CA SER A 454 19.05 16.35 23.41
C SER A 454 19.77 16.42 24.75
N LYS A 455 20.37 17.58 25.08
CA LYS A 455 20.95 17.86 26.41
C LYS A 455 19.91 17.71 27.54
N THR A 456 18.62 17.81 27.22
CA THR A 456 17.51 17.79 28.20
C THR A 456 17.14 16.37 28.63
N LEU A 457 17.23 15.37 27.74
CA LEU A 457 16.93 13.96 28.07
C LEU A 457 17.94 13.37 29.08
N HIS A 458 19.17 13.89 29.10
CA HIS A 458 20.16 13.51 30.11
C HIS A 458 19.81 14.02 31.51
N ALA A 459 19.06 15.11 31.65
CA ALA A 459 18.68 15.61 32.98
C ALA A 459 17.72 14.64 33.68
N GLU A 460 16.80 14.00 32.94
CA GLU A 460 15.89 12.99 33.49
C GLU A 460 16.53 11.61 33.62
N ALA A 461 17.34 11.17 32.64
CA ALA A 461 18.06 9.90 32.72
C ALA A 461 19.13 9.90 33.84
N ALA A 462 19.80 11.03 34.08
CA ALA A 462 20.70 11.19 35.22
C ALA A 462 19.95 11.26 36.55
N TRP A 463 18.69 11.69 36.56
CA TRP A 463 17.87 11.70 37.78
C TRP A 463 17.35 10.30 38.12
N ALA A 464 16.99 9.50 37.11
CA ALA A 464 16.55 8.11 37.28
C ALA A 464 17.69 7.17 37.72
N GLY A 465 18.94 7.44 37.34
CA GLY A 465 20.12 6.66 37.75
C GLY A 465 20.63 6.91 39.18
N HIS A 466 19.97 7.78 39.96
CA HIS A 466 20.31 8.06 41.36
C HIS A 466 19.32 7.47 42.37
N HIS A 467 18.43 6.59 41.91
CA HIS A 467 17.55 5.78 42.75
C HIS A 467 17.86 4.28 42.57
N ASP A 468 19.07 3.87 42.97
CA ASP A 468 19.39 2.48 43.33
C ASP A 468 20.29 2.49 44.58
#